data_AF-A0A962MSD3-F1
#
_entry.id   AF-A0A962MSD3-F1
#
_cell.length_a   1.000
_cell.length_b   1.000
_cell.length_c   1.000
_cell.angle_alpha   90.00
_cell.angle_beta   90.00
_cell.angle_gamma   90.00
#
_symmetry.space_group_name_H-M   'P 1'
#
loop_
_entity.id
_entity.type
_entity.pdbx_description
1 polymer ?
#
loop_
_entity_poly.entity_id
_entity_poly.type
_entity_poly.pdbx_seq_one_letter_code
_entity_poly.pdbx_strand_id
1 'polypeptide(L)'
;MNDTVPRPSFVLPRGGLLSALLLTLMLLLSSVGNFRAAGDDRLTEAGNRAIAAFAVARTINAVVSVIQETQVGVSLGINTTIEPGQILDPLNDLIERFSVAALVAATLLWSLKLVGEFIVVPWVPLVLGALLAARFAIYRYRPGAELENLLARLIRIGIVVWSFAALTPWVISAVHDSSAVQTRYQQATDDFDRAGEQLRGIVDIDSPWDIDRGRIRDRMQELTGMADRLSRQAVVVLSVFVFEVLIVPIAIFWVTSRLLLNPRGSVARGTQ
;
A
#
# COMPACT_ATOMS: atom_id res chain seq x y z
N MET A 1 -18.47 -67.44 -10.43
CA MET A 1 -17.44 -66.43 -10.71
C MET A 1 -18.13 -65.14 -11.07
N ASN A 2 -18.22 -64.21 -10.12
CA ASN A 2 -18.74 -62.87 -10.37
C ASN A 2 -17.63 -61.91 -9.91
N ASP A 3 -16.70 -61.63 -10.82
CA ASP A 3 -15.62 -60.69 -10.59
C ASP A 3 -16.21 -59.28 -10.56
N THR A 4 -16.63 -58.84 -9.38
CA THR A 4 -16.98 -57.45 -9.15
C THR A 4 -15.69 -56.64 -9.18
N VAL A 5 -15.34 -56.13 -10.36
CA VAL A 5 -14.31 -55.09 -10.53
C VAL A 5 -14.66 -53.96 -9.56
N PRO A 6 -13.81 -53.65 -8.57
CA PRO A 6 -14.10 -52.56 -7.63
C PRO A 6 -14.17 -51.25 -8.42
N ARG A 7 -15.35 -50.64 -8.45
CA ARG A 7 -15.53 -49.30 -9.03
C ARG A 7 -14.68 -48.33 -8.21
N PRO A 8 -13.76 -47.57 -8.81
CA PRO A 8 -13.03 -46.55 -8.08
C PRO A 8 -14.03 -45.50 -7.62
N SER A 9 -14.34 -45.47 -6.33
CA SER A 9 -15.13 -44.39 -5.74
C SER A 9 -14.38 -43.08 -5.98
N PHE A 10 -15.02 -42.16 -6.69
CA PHE A 10 -14.51 -40.83 -7.01
C PHE A 10 -14.46 -39.98 -5.72
N VAL A 11 -13.46 -40.24 -4.87
CA VAL A 11 -13.23 -39.47 -3.65
C VAL A 11 -12.00 -38.61 -3.89
N LEU A 12 -12.23 -37.33 -4.17
CA LEU A 12 -11.17 -36.33 -4.23
C LEU A 12 -10.44 -36.30 -2.88
N PRO A 13 -9.09 -36.23 -2.86
CA PRO A 13 -8.35 -36.09 -1.62
C PRO A 13 -8.86 -34.86 -0.86
N ARG A 14 -8.93 -34.92 0.49
CA ARG A 14 -9.62 -33.96 1.38
C ARG A 14 -9.26 -32.46 1.21
N GLY A 15 -8.25 -32.09 0.40
CA GLY A 15 -7.92 -30.71 0.02
C GLY A 15 -8.08 -30.36 -1.46
N GLY A 16 -8.33 -31.34 -2.35
CA GLY A 16 -8.45 -31.13 -3.80
C GLY A 16 -9.73 -30.38 -4.20
N LEU A 17 -10.84 -30.65 -3.51
CA LEU A 17 -12.12 -29.95 -3.74
C LEU A 17 -12.03 -28.45 -3.46
N LEU A 18 -11.46 -28.06 -2.31
CA LEU A 18 -11.29 -26.66 -1.96
C LEU A 18 -10.37 -25.94 -2.96
N SER A 19 -9.23 -26.54 -3.32
CA SER A 19 -8.35 -25.98 -4.35
C SER A 19 -9.06 -25.84 -5.70
N ALA A 20 -9.85 -26.83 -6.11
CA ALA A 20 -10.62 -26.74 -7.35
C ALA A 20 -11.61 -25.56 -7.32
N LEU A 21 -12.39 -25.43 -6.23
CA LEU A 21 -13.34 -24.33 -6.05
C LEU A 21 -12.66 -22.96 -6.07
N LEU A 22 -11.53 -22.83 -5.35
CA LEU A 22 -10.76 -21.59 -5.33
C LEU A 22 -10.20 -21.26 -6.72
N LEU A 23 -9.65 -22.24 -7.43
CA LEU A 23 -9.14 -22.03 -8.79
C LEU A 23 -10.24 -21.66 -9.79
N THR A 24 -11.43 -22.25 -9.66
CA THR A 24 -12.60 -21.86 -10.45
C THR A 24 -13.00 -20.42 -10.16
N LEU A 25 -13.05 -20.02 -8.88
CA LEU A 25 -13.33 -18.64 -8.49
C LEU A 25 -12.27 -17.68 -9.02
N MET A 26 -10.98 -18.03 -8.90
CA MET A 26 -9.86 -17.25 -9.44
C MET A 26 -9.99 -17.06 -10.95
N LEU A 27 -10.32 -18.13 -11.68
CA LEU A 27 -10.52 -18.07 -13.12
C LEU A 27 -11.67 -17.12 -13.45
N LEU A 28 -12.83 -17.26 -12.80
CA LEU A 28 -13.97 -16.36 -13.00
C LEU A 28 -13.60 -14.90 -12.74
N LEU A 29 -12.96 -14.60 -11.60
CA LEU A 29 -12.54 -13.24 -11.25
C LEU A 29 -11.52 -12.66 -12.24
N SER A 30 -10.56 -13.48 -12.70
CA SER A 30 -9.54 -13.05 -13.67
C SER A 30 -10.08 -12.89 -15.10
N SER A 31 -11.13 -13.61 -15.46
CA SER A 31 -11.77 -13.54 -16.79
C SER A 31 -12.77 -12.39 -16.89
N VAL A 32 -13.28 -11.87 -15.77
CA VAL A 32 -14.11 -10.67 -15.74
C VAL A 32 -13.20 -9.45 -15.81
N GLY A 33 -13.07 -8.87 -17.00
CA GLY A 33 -12.23 -7.69 -17.24
C GLY A 33 -12.49 -6.53 -16.27
N ASN A 34 -13.75 -6.37 -15.84
CA ASN A 34 -14.15 -5.34 -14.88
C ASN A 34 -13.52 -5.52 -13.49
N PHE A 35 -13.31 -6.77 -13.01
CA PHE A 35 -12.73 -6.99 -11.68
C PHE A 35 -11.26 -6.56 -11.67
N ARG A 36 -10.50 -6.92 -12.71
CA ARG A 36 -9.11 -6.52 -12.88
C ARG A 36 -8.98 -5.01 -13.02
N ALA A 37 -9.73 -4.41 -13.95
CA ALA A 37 -9.72 -2.96 -14.17
C ALA A 37 -10.08 -2.19 -12.88
N ALA A 38 -11.12 -2.62 -12.16
CA ALA A 38 -11.52 -1.99 -10.92
C ALA A 38 -10.47 -2.12 -9.78
N GLY A 39 -9.66 -3.19 -9.79
CA GLY A 39 -8.52 -3.31 -8.88
C GLY A 39 -7.37 -2.38 -9.26
N ASP A 40 -7.04 -2.32 -10.55
CA ASP A 40 -5.98 -1.46 -11.10
C ASP A 40 -6.29 0.03 -10.89
N ASP A 41 -7.55 0.43 -11.05
CA ASP A 41 -8.03 1.79 -10.83
C ASP A 41 -7.83 2.20 -9.37
N ARG A 42 -8.12 1.32 -8.41
CA ARG A 42 -7.93 1.59 -6.97
C ARG A 42 -6.47 1.80 -6.60
N LEU A 43 -5.56 0.98 -7.12
CA LEU A 43 -4.13 1.17 -6.90
C LEU A 43 -3.60 2.44 -7.59
N THR A 44 -4.13 2.75 -8.78
CA THR A 44 -3.78 3.97 -9.51
C THR A 44 -4.24 5.20 -8.74
N GLU A 45 -5.46 5.19 -8.20
CA GLU A 45 -5.99 6.28 -7.39
C GLU A 45 -5.17 6.49 -6.10
N ALA A 46 -4.91 5.41 -5.35
CA ALA A 46 -4.07 5.47 -4.16
C ALA A 46 -2.64 5.95 -4.49
N GLY A 47 -2.06 5.47 -5.59
CA GLY A 47 -0.74 5.90 -6.06
C GLY A 47 -0.71 7.37 -6.45
N ASN A 48 -1.74 7.86 -7.13
CA ASN A 48 -1.85 9.27 -7.52
C ASN A 48 -2.00 10.19 -6.31
N ARG A 49 -2.73 9.78 -5.27
CA ARG A 49 -2.80 10.50 -3.99
C ARG A 49 -1.42 10.61 -3.33
N ALA A 50 -0.64 9.54 -3.34
CA ALA A 50 0.73 9.56 -2.82
C ALA A 50 1.68 10.45 -3.64
N ILE A 51 1.54 10.46 -4.97
CA ILE A 51 2.28 11.39 -5.86
C ILE A 51 1.91 12.84 -5.59
N ALA A 52 0.62 13.14 -5.42
CA ALA A 52 0.14 14.48 -5.10
C ALA A 52 0.73 14.96 -3.76
N ALA A 53 0.66 14.13 -2.71
CA ALA A 53 1.27 14.43 -1.42
C ALA A 53 2.78 14.68 -1.52
N PHE A 54 3.50 13.87 -2.32
CA PHE A 54 4.92 14.09 -2.60
C PHE A 54 5.19 15.44 -3.28
N ALA A 55 4.41 15.80 -4.31
CA ALA A 55 4.58 17.04 -5.04
C ALA A 55 4.34 18.28 -4.16
N VAL A 56 3.32 18.22 -3.29
CA VAL A 56 3.03 19.28 -2.31
C VAL A 56 4.15 19.39 -1.29
N ALA A 57 4.62 18.27 -0.74
CA ALA A 57 5.75 18.25 0.18
C ALA A 57 7.02 18.84 -0.45
N ARG A 58 7.31 18.49 -1.71
CA ARG A 58 8.47 19.02 -2.43
C ARG A 58 8.36 20.52 -2.66
N THR A 59 7.15 21.02 -2.90
CA THR A 59 6.88 22.46 -2.98
C THR A 59 7.16 23.15 -1.65
N ILE A 60 6.62 22.62 -0.55
CA ILE A 60 6.83 23.18 0.80
C ILE A 60 8.33 23.19 1.12
N ASN A 61 9.04 22.10 0.85
CA ASN A 61 10.48 21.99 1.05
C ASN A 61 11.26 23.07 0.27
N ALA A 62 10.87 23.35 -0.97
CA ALA A 62 11.52 24.38 -1.79
C ALA A 62 11.26 25.80 -1.25
N VAL A 63 10.05 26.09 -0.78
CA VAL A 63 9.73 27.39 -0.18
C VAL A 63 10.49 27.58 1.15
N VAL A 64 10.52 26.54 1.99
CA VAL A 64 11.23 26.60 3.29
C VAL A 64 12.74 26.78 3.09
N SER A 65 13.36 26.08 2.12
CA SER A 65 14.79 26.25 1.84
C SER A 65 15.12 27.67 1.38
N VAL A 66 14.28 28.29 0.55
CA VAL A 66 14.45 29.68 0.14
C VAL A 66 14.36 30.62 1.35
N ILE A 67 13.37 30.43 2.23
CA ILE A 67 13.23 31.23 3.46
C ILE A 67 14.47 31.11 4.35
N GLN A 68 15.03 29.91 4.50
CA GLN A 68 16.25 29.66 5.27
C GLN A 68 17.47 30.37 4.65
N GLU A 69 17.63 30.31 3.33
CA GLU A 69 18.76 30.93 2.62
C GLU A 69 18.71 32.47 2.59
N THR A 70 17.52 33.08 2.66
CA THR A 70 17.36 34.53 2.51
C THR A 70 17.65 35.34 3.79
N GLN A 71 18.07 34.70 4.88
CA GLN A 71 18.14 35.35 6.19
C GLN A 71 19.56 35.71 6.64
N VAL A 72 19.71 36.95 7.12
CA VAL A 72 20.85 37.42 7.91
C VAL A 72 20.37 37.47 9.35
N GLY A 73 21.01 36.73 10.26
CA GLY A 73 20.54 36.53 11.63
C GLY A 73 20.23 37.82 12.41
N VAL A 74 19.16 37.81 13.20
CA VAL A 74 18.82 38.91 14.11
C VAL A 74 19.62 38.76 15.40
N SER A 75 20.66 39.58 15.58
CA SER A 75 21.38 39.66 16.85
C SER A 75 20.50 40.34 17.90
N LEU A 76 20.00 39.57 18.87
CA LEU A 76 19.19 40.09 19.98
C LEU A 76 20.00 40.76 21.11
N GLY A 77 21.29 41.02 20.90
CA GLY A 77 22.18 41.50 21.95
C GLY A 77 22.59 40.38 22.91
N ILE A 78 23.87 40.41 23.30
CA ILE A 78 24.61 39.40 24.08
C ILE A 78 24.42 37.95 23.55
N ASN A 79 25.17 37.64 22.49
CA ASN A 79 25.53 36.30 22.00
C ASN A 79 24.44 35.30 21.58
N THR A 80 23.15 35.63 21.61
CA THR A 80 22.10 34.78 20.99
C THR A 80 21.53 35.44 19.74
N THR A 81 21.97 34.94 18.58
CA THR A 81 21.35 35.21 17.28
C THR A 81 20.31 34.12 17.04
N ILE A 82 19.04 34.47 16.97
CA ILE A 82 18.01 33.52 16.51
C ILE A 82 17.83 33.77 15.01
N GLU A 83 18.24 32.79 14.22
CA GLU A 83 18.00 32.79 12.78
C GLU A 83 16.59 32.24 12.54
N PRO A 84 15.69 33.00 11.92
CA PRO A 84 14.34 32.52 11.65
C PRO A 84 14.29 31.21 10.83
N GLY A 85 15.35 30.86 10.09
CA GLY A 85 15.54 29.58 9.42
C GLY A 85 15.65 28.41 10.40
N GLN A 86 16.38 28.59 11.51
CA GLN A 86 16.53 27.56 12.55
C GLN A 86 15.21 27.21 13.24
N ILE A 87 14.24 28.13 13.25
CA ILE A 87 12.89 27.87 13.78
C ILE A 87 12.11 26.93 12.84
N LEU A 88 12.38 26.99 11.53
CA LEU A 88 11.72 26.17 10.52
C LEU A 88 12.45 24.85 10.25
N ASP A 89 13.67 24.65 10.75
CA ASP A 89 14.44 23.40 10.59
C ASP A 89 13.65 22.13 10.94
N PRO A 90 12.92 22.05 12.07
CA PRO A 90 12.16 20.83 12.40
C PRO A 90 11.06 20.52 11.38
N LEU A 91 10.45 21.55 10.78
CA LEU A 91 9.48 21.38 9.70
C LEU A 91 10.19 20.90 8.44
N ASN A 92 11.30 21.54 8.06
CA ASN A 92 12.06 21.17 6.85
C ASN A 92 12.44 19.68 6.88
N ASP A 93 13.05 19.22 7.98
CA ASP A 93 13.45 17.83 8.16
C ASP A 93 12.26 16.87 8.08
N LEU A 94 11.11 17.25 8.64
CA LEU A 94 9.91 16.45 8.62
C LEU A 94 9.30 16.38 7.21
N ILE A 95 9.24 17.50 6.51
CA ILE A 95 8.70 17.59 5.15
C ILE A 95 9.59 16.82 4.18
N GLU A 96 10.92 16.86 4.34
CA GLU A 96 11.85 16.06 3.57
C GLU A 96 11.54 14.57 3.74
N ARG A 97 11.48 14.08 4.99
CA ARG A 97 11.16 12.68 5.29
C ARG A 97 9.77 12.28 4.81
N PHE A 98 8.80 13.17 4.98
CA PHE A 98 7.44 12.97 4.50
C PHE A 98 7.40 12.83 2.98
N SER A 99 8.11 13.70 2.24
CA SER A 99 8.19 13.65 0.79
C SER A 99 8.78 12.31 0.31
N VAL A 100 9.87 11.86 0.92
CA VAL A 100 10.49 10.57 0.61
C VAL A 100 9.54 9.42 0.91
N ALA A 101 8.85 9.45 2.05
CA ALA A 101 7.88 8.42 2.40
C ALA A 101 6.68 8.38 1.44
N ALA A 102 6.15 9.53 1.03
CA ALA A 102 5.09 9.62 0.03
C ALA A 102 5.53 9.07 -1.33
N LEU A 103 6.77 9.37 -1.76
CA LEU A 103 7.35 8.82 -2.99
C LEU A 103 7.51 7.29 -2.93
N VAL A 104 7.99 6.76 -1.80
CA VAL A 104 8.09 5.32 -1.55
C VAL A 104 6.70 4.68 -1.58
N ALA A 105 5.71 5.28 -0.91
CA ALA A 105 4.33 4.81 -0.93
C ALA A 105 3.76 4.74 -2.34
N ALA A 106 3.94 5.80 -3.14
CA ALA A 106 3.56 5.82 -4.55
C ALA A 106 4.24 4.68 -5.31
N THR A 107 5.55 4.53 -5.19
CA THR A 107 6.32 3.52 -5.91
C THR A 107 5.88 2.11 -5.54
N LEU A 108 5.58 1.84 -4.27
CA LEU A 108 5.07 0.56 -3.80
C LEU A 108 3.67 0.25 -4.34
N LEU A 109 2.76 1.22 -4.36
CA LEU A 109 1.41 1.05 -4.90
C LEU A 109 1.43 0.78 -6.41
N TRP A 110 2.24 1.53 -7.16
CA TRP A 110 2.43 1.29 -8.59
C TRP A 110 3.14 -0.05 -8.86
N SER A 111 4.11 -0.44 -8.03
CA SER A 111 4.75 -1.75 -8.13
C SER A 111 3.76 -2.88 -7.88
N LEU A 112 2.88 -2.72 -6.88
CA LEU A 112 1.81 -3.68 -6.60
C LEU A 112 0.83 -3.79 -7.77
N LYS A 113 0.53 -2.68 -8.46
CA LYS A 113 -0.29 -2.68 -9.68
C LYS A 113 0.37 -3.50 -10.78
N LEU A 114 1.66 -3.27 -11.05
CA LEU A 114 2.41 -4.07 -12.03
C LEU A 114 2.37 -5.56 -11.68
N VAL A 115 2.57 -5.92 -10.41
CA VAL A 115 2.42 -7.32 -9.95
C VAL A 115 1.01 -7.83 -10.22
N GLY A 116 -0.03 -7.04 -9.95
CA GLY A 116 -1.42 -7.35 -10.24
C GLY A 116 -1.66 -7.65 -11.73
N GLU A 117 -1.12 -6.82 -12.62
CA GLU A 117 -1.23 -6.99 -14.08
C GLU A 117 -0.62 -8.30 -14.58
N PHE A 118 0.45 -8.80 -13.95
CA PHE A 118 1.08 -10.07 -14.30
C PHE A 118 0.45 -11.30 -13.63
N ILE A 119 -0.12 -11.14 -12.43
CA ILE A 119 -0.60 -12.26 -11.60
C ILE A 119 -2.11 -12.47 -11.72
N VAL A 120 -2.90 -11.39 -11.79
CA VAL A 120 -4.37 -11.43 -11.78
C VAL A 120 -4.91 -11.56 -13.21
N VAL A 121 -4.45 -12.61 -13.90
CA VAL A 121 -4.75 -12.87 -15.31
C VAL A 121 -5.15 -14.33 -15.53
N PRO A 122 -5.97 -14.65 -16.54
CA PRO A 122 -6.57 -15.98 -16.70
C PRO A 122 -5.56 -17.13 -16.84
N TRP A 123 -4.35 -16.89 -17.35
CA TRP A 123 -3.38 -17.96 -17.53
C TRP A 123 -2.86 -18.53 -16.20
N VAL A 124 -2.82 -17.73 -15.12
CA VAL A 124 -2.35 -18.19 -13.80
C VAL A 124 -3.25 -19.29 -13.21
N PRO A 125 -4.57 -19.09 -13.04
CA PRO A 125 -5.45 -20.16 -12.58
C PRO A 125 -5.50 -21.36 -13.55
N LEU A 126 -5.30 -21.17 -14.86
CA LEU A 126 -5.19 -22.28 -15.82
C LEU A 126 -3.94 -23.14 -15.56
N VAL A 127 -2.77 -22.52 -15.35
CA VAL A 127 -1.54 -23.24 -14.99
C VAL A 127 -1.71 -23.98 -13.67
N LEU A 128 -2.27 -23.33 -12.64
CA LEU A 128 -2.53 -23.98 -11.36
C LEU A 128 -3.56 -25.12 -11.49
N GLY A 129 -4.54 -24.99 -12.38
CA GLY A 129 -5.50 -26.04 -12.73
C GLY A 129 -4.83 -27.25 -13.39
N ALA A 130 -3.88 -27.01 -14.30
CA ALA A 130 -3.08 -28.07 -14.91
C ALA A 130 -2.23 -28.81 -13.86
N LEU A 131 -1.63 -28.09 -12.90
CA LEU A 131 -0.91 -28.69 -11.78
C LEU A 131 -1.85 -29.52 -10.89
N LEU A 132 -3.09 -29.07 -10.66
CA LEU A 132 -4.10 -29.83 -9.92
C LEU A 132 -4.49 -31.12 -10.65
N ALA A 133 -4.65 -31.08 -11.97
CA ALA A 133 -4.91 -32.26 -12.79
C ALA A 133 -3.73 -33.25 -12.76
N ALA A 134 -2.49 -32.75 -12.88
CA ALA A 134 -1.27 -33.55 -12.75
C ALA A 134 -1.17 -34.21 -11.36
N ARG A 135 -1.50 -33.45 -10.30
CA ARG A 135 -1.58 -33.98 -8.93
C ARG A 135 -2.60 -35.11 -8.82
N PHE A 136 -3.80 -34.94 -9.40
CA PHE A 136 -4.84 -35.96 -9.38
C PHE A 136 -4.41 -37.24 -10.12
N ALA A 137 -3.76 -37.10 -11.27
CA ALA A 137 -3.19 -38.23 -12.00
C ALA A 137 -2.14 -38.97 -11.15
N ILE A 138 -1.19 -38.24 -10.55
CA ILE A 138 -0.16 -38.84 -9.68
C ILE A 138 -0.80 -39.55 -8.49
N TYR A 139 -1.79 -38.94 -7.83
CA TYR A 139 -2.51 -39.57 -6.72
C TYR A 139 -3.18 -40.89 -7.13
N ARG A 140 -3.71 -40.98 -8.37
CA ARG A 140 -4.38 -42.18 -8.89
C ARG A 140 -3.42 -43.34 -9.17
N TYR A 141 -2.18 -43.06 -9.59
CA TYR A 141 -1.19 -44.08 -9.97
C TYR A 141 -0.14 -44.35 -8.87
N ARG A 142 0.23 -43.35 -8.08
CA ARG A 142 1.24 -43.42 -7.00
C ARG A 142 0.84 -42.52 -5.83
N PRO A 143 -0.20 -42.91 -5.05
CA PRO A 143 -0.61 -42.14 -3.87
C PRO A 143 0.55 -42.02 -2.88
N GLY A 144 0.78 -40.81 -2.35
CA GLY A 144 1.84 -40.55 -1.37
C GLY A 144 3.23 -40.29 -1.94
N ALA A 145 3.39 -40.18 -3.27
CA ALA A 145 4.65 -39.76 -3.87
C ALA A 145 5.06 -38.35 -3.39
N GLU A 146 6.37 -38.11 -3.19
CA GLU A 146 6.89 -36.79 -2.79
C GLU A 146 6.47 -35.68 -3.76
N LEU A 147 6.38 -36.01 -5.06
CA LEU A 147 5.91 -35.11 -6.10
C LEU A 147 4.46 -34.67 -5.90
N GLU A 148 3.58 -35.53 -5.36
CA GLU A 148 2.19 -35.16 -5.04
C GLU A 148 2.14 -34.07 -3.97
N ASN A 149 2.97 -34.22 -2.92
CA ASN A 149 3.10 -33.25 -1.84
C ASN A 149 3.72 -31.93 -2.31
N LEU A 150 4.72 -31.99 -3.21
CA LEU A 150 5.32 -30.81 -3.82
C LEU A 150 4.28 -30.04 -4.65
N LEU A 151 3.53 -30.71 -5.52
CA LEU A 151 2.47 -30.08 -6.31
C LEU A 151 1.40 -29.45 -5.42
N ALA A 152 0.97 -30.15 -4.36
CA ALA A 152 0.02 -29.59 -3.41
C ALA A 152 0.56 -28.34 -2.68
N ARG A 153 1.87 -28.25 -2.44
CA ARG A 153 2.51 -27.06 -1.86
C ARG A 153 2.56 -25.92 -2.88
N LEU A 154 3.00 -26.18 -4.11
CA LEU A 154 3.07 -25.17 -5.18
C LEU A 154 1.70 -24.58 -5.52
N ILE A 155 0.66 -25.42 -5.63
CA ILE A 155 -0.71 -24.96 -5.87
C ILE A 155 -1.16 -24.01 -4.75
N ARG A 156 -0.94 -24.37 -3.49
CA ARG A 156 -1.34 -23.52 -2.35
C ARG A 156 -0.58 -22.21 -2.31
N ILE A 157 0.73 -22.22 -2.56
CA ILE A 157 1.54 -21.00 -2.65
C ILE A 157 1.03 -20.12 -3.80
N GLY A 158 0.75 -20.70 -4.97
CA GLY A 158 0.18 -19.98 -6.11
C GLY A 158 -1.16 -19.32 -5.79
N ILE A 159 -2.06 -20.03 -5.10
CA ILE A 159 -3.34 -19.46 -4.64
C ILE A 159 -3.10 -18.32 -3.65
N VAL A 160 -2.16 -18.44 -2.71
CA VAL A 160 -1.82 -17.35 -1.76
C VAL A 160 -1.31 -16.11 -2.49
N VAL A 161 -0.34 -16.28 -3.38
CA VAL A 161 0.25 -15.16 -4.15
C VAL A 161 -0.81 -14.48 -5.00
N TRP A 162 -1.65 -15.26 -5.69
CA TRP A 162 -2.75 -14.71 -6.48
C TRP A 162 -3.76 -13.99 -5.60
N SER A 163 -4.16 -14.57 -4.47
CA SER A 163 -5.13 -13.97 -3.55
C SER A 163 -4.60 -12.68 -2.94
N PHE A 164 -3.32 -12.63 -2.58
CA PHE A 164 -2.66 -11.41 -2.14
C PHE A 164 -2.77 -10.31 -3.21
N ALA A 165 -2.35 -10.58 -4.45
CA ALA A 165 -2.40 -9.61 -5.53
C ALA A 165 -3.85 -9.16 -5.85
N ALA A 166 -4.80 -10.09 -5.88
CA ALA A 166 -6.19 -9.82 -6.23
C ALA A 166 -6.96 -9.10 -5.13
N LEU A 167 -6.70 -9.36 -3.84
CA LEU A 167 -7.47 -8.79 -2.72
C LEU A 167 -6.90 -7.46 -2.23
N THR A 168 -5.58 -7.25 -2.32
CA THR A 168 -4.93 -6.06 -1.75
C THR A 168 -5.53 -4.73 -2.24
N PRO A 169 -5.79 -4.52 -3.55
CA PRO A 169 -6.40 -3.27 -4.02
C PRO A 169 -7.75 -2.95 -3.36
N TRP A 170 -8.57 -3.99 -3.18
CA TRP A 170 -9.91 -3.87 -2.62
C TRP A 170 -9.88 -3.53 -1.14
N VAL A 171 -8.99 -4.18 -0.38
CA VAL A 171 -8.86 -3.93 1.05
C VAL A 171 -8.22 -2.57 1.32
N ILE A 172 -7.22 -2.15 0.53
CA ILE A 172 -6.66 -0.79 0.63
C ILE A 172 -7.76 0.25 0.41
N SER A 173 -8.55 0.13 -0.66
CA SER A 173 -9.68 1.02 -0.93
C SER A 173 -10.71 0.98 0.20
N ALA A 174 -11.12 -0.18 0.67
CA ALA A 174 -12.10 -0.30 1.75
C ALA A 174 -11.61 0.30 3.08
N VAL A 175 -10.31 0.18 3.36
CA VAL A 175 -9.67 0.81 4.52
C VAL A 175 -9.66 2.33 4.36
N HIS A 176 -9.28 2.82 3.18
CA HIS A 176 -9.25 4.25 2.88
C HIS A 176 -10.63 4.88 3.02
N ASP A 177 -11.66 4.23 2.47
CA ASP A 177 -13.06 4.67 2.46
C ASP A 177 -13.73 4.52 3.83
N SER A 178 -13.05 3.92 4.82
CA SER A 178 -13.57 3.84 6.17
C SER A 178 -13.60 5.23 6.80
N SER A 179 -14.68 5.57 7.51
CA SER A 179 -14.83 6.88 8.18
C SER A 179 -13.71 7.17 9.18
N ALA A 180 -13.06 6.13 9.72
CA ALA A 180 -11.92 6.26 10.61
C ALA A 180 -10.67 6.84 9.93
N VAL A 181 -10.44 6.49 8.66
CA VAL A 181 -9.25 6.88 7.88
C VAL A 181 -9.58 8.08 7.00
N GLN A 182 -10.65 8.01 6.21
CA GLN A 182 -10.98 9.01 5.19
C GLN A 182 -11.07 10.42 5.75
N THR A 183 -11.82 10.61 6.85
CA THR A 183 -12.02 11.94 7.44
C THR A 183 -10.72 12.55 7.93
N ARG A 184 -9.86 11.75 8.57
CA ARG A 184 -8.56 12.21 9.07
C ARG A 184 -7.60 12.50 7.94
N TYR A 185 -7.59 11.64 6.93
CA TYR A 185 -6.74 11.78 5.75
C TYR A 185 -7.11 13.02 4.94
N GLN A 186 -8.40 13.22 4.64
CA GLN A 186 -8.87 14.39 3.88
C GLN A 186 -8.61 15.68 4.63
N GLN A 187 -8.94 15.76 5.92
CA GLN A 187 -8.65 16.95 6.73
C GLN A 187 -7.15 17.27 6.75
N ALA A 188 -6.32 16.25 6.96
CA ALA A 188 -4.87 16.44 7.01
C ALA A 188 -4.29 16.86 5.66
N THR A 189 -4.82 16.33 4.55
CA THR A 189 -4.35 16.64 3.19
C THR A 189 -4.85 18.01 2.72
N ASP A 190 -6.10 18.38 2.99
CA ASP A 190 -6.65 19.71 2.68
C ASP A 190 -5.86 20.83 3.38
N ASP A 191 -5.52 20.62 4.67
CA ASP A 191 -4.70 21.56 5.42
C ASP A 191 -3.27 21.64 4.86
N PHE A 192 -2.74 20.51 4.39
CA PHE A 192 -1.40 20.42 3.78
C PHE A 192 -1.34 21.14 2.44
N ASP A 193 -2.35 20.95 1.59
CA ASP A 193 -2.48 21.61 0.29
C ASP A 193 -2.64 23.13 0.44
N ARG A 194 -3.54 23.58 1.33
CA ARG A 194 -3.72 25.01 1.63
C ARG A 194 -2.43 25.64 2.16
N ALA A 195 -1.70 24.96 3.02
CA ALA A 195 -0.43 25.46 3.53
C ALA A 195 0.62 25.55 2.42
N GLY A 196 0.67 24.60 1.49
CA GLY A 196 1.49 24.68 0.28
C GLY A 196 1.15 25.90 -0.58
N GLU A 197 -0.13 26.19 -0.80
CA GLU A 197 -0.60 27.37 -1.53
C GLU A 197 -0.28 28.69 -0.81
N GLN A 198 -0.49 28.75 0.50
CA GLN A 198 -0.17 29.92 1.32
C GLN A 198 1.34 30.21 1.30
N LEU A 199 2.18 29.18 1.39
CA LEU A 199 3.63 29.31 1.30
C LEU A 199 4.08 29.81 -0.08
N ARG A 200 3.48 29.32 -1.17
CA ARG A 200 3.71 29.86 -2.54
C ARG A 200 3.30 31.32 -2.67
N GLY A 201 2.30 31.78 -1.93
CA GLY A 201 1.91 33.20 -1.92
C GLY A 201 2.88 34.10 -1.15
N ILE A 202 3.65 33.54 -0.20
CA ILE A 202 4.65 34.27 0.60
C ILE A 202 5.96 34.41 -0.17
N VAL A 203 6.36 33.37 -0.89
CA VAL A 203 7.57 33.34 -1.71
C VAL A 203 7.16 33.20 -3.17
N ASP A 204 7.38 34.24 -3.97
CA ASP A 204 7.19 34.16 -5.41
C ASP A 204 8.28 33.25 -6.02
N ILE A 205 7.96 31.96 -6.16
CA ILE A 205 8.89 30.94 -6.67
C ILE A 205 9.30 31.27 -8.11
N ASP A 206 8.49 32.02 -8.85
CA ASP A 206 8.79 32.42 -10.23
C ASP A 206 9.83 33.56 -10.29
N SER A 207 10.04 34.29 -9.19
CA SER A 207 11.06 35.36 -9.07
C SER A 207 11.94 35.19 -7.81
N PRO A 208 12.84 34.17 -7.76
CA PRO A 208 13.65 33.85 -6.57
C PRO A 208 14.62 34.96 -6.12
N TRP A 209 14.85 35.97 -6.96
CA TRP A 209 15.82 37.03 -6.72
C TRP A 209 15.21 38.30 -6.12
N ASP A 210 13.87 38.40 -6.09
CA ASP A 210 13.13 39.57 -5.60
C ASP A 210 12.44 39.29 -4.25
N ILE A 211 13.17 38.61 -3.35
CA ILE A 211 12.63 38.20 -2.05
C ILE A 211 12.67 39.38 -1.08
N ASP A 212 11.48 39.89 -0.75
CA ASP A 212 11.26 40.93 0.27
C ASP A 212 11.52 40.38 1.68
N ARG A 213 12.75 40.63 2.18
CA ARG A 213 13.19 40.20 3.51
C ARG A 213 12.33 40.77 4.65
N GLY A 214 11.72 41.94 4.46
CA GLY A 214 10.82 42.55 5.44
C GLY A 214 9.53 41.76 5.60
N ARG A 215 8.95 41.34 4.47
CA ARG A 215 7.72 40.54 4.43
C ARG A 215 7.86 39.17 5.11
N ILE A 216 8.99 38.50 4.90
CA ILE A 216 9.28 37.22 5.57
C ILE A 216 9.36 37.44 7.09
N ARG A 217 10.05 38.50 7.53
CA ARG A 217 10.17 38.84 8.95
C ARG A 217 8.81 39.10 9.59
N ASP A 218 7.96 39.87 8.92
CA ASP A 218 6.63 40.25 9.42
C ASP A 218 5.69 39.05 9.52
N ARG A 219 5.87 38.03 8.69
CA ARG A 219 5.08 36.79 8.70
C ARG A 219 5.72 35.62 9.46
N MET A 220 6.83 35.83 10.18
CA MET A 220 7.49 34.72 10.87
C MET A 220 6.59 34.02 11.90
N GLN A 221 5.76 34.76 12.64
CA GLN A 221 4.82 34.13 13.58
C GLN A 221 3.75 33.27 12.88
N GLU A 222 3.30 33.71 11.70
CA GLU A 222 2.36 32.97 10.87
C GLU A 222 3.01 31.69 10.32
N LEU A 223 4.26 31.80 9.83
CA LEU A 223 5.06 30.68 9.34
C LEU A 223 5.34 29.65 10.43
N THR A 224 5.71 30.07 11.65
CA THR A 224 5.92 29.15 12.78
C THR A 224 4.62 28.44 13.17
N GLY A 225 3.49 29.16 13.23
CA GLY A 225 2.19 28.55 13.50
C GLY A 225 1.75 27.57 12.41
N MET A 226 2.07 27.87 11.15
CA MET A 226 1.81 26.97 10.02
C MET A 226 2.71 25.74 10.06
N ALA A 227 4.00 25.90 10.38
CA ALA A 227 4.96 24.82 10.54
C ALA A 227 4.52 23.79 11.59
N ASP A 228 4.03 24.27 12.74
CA ASP A 228 3.52 23.40 13.81
C ASP A 228 2.26 22.62 13.38
N ARG A 229 1.35 23.26 12.64
CA ARG A 229 0.17 22.58 12.06
C ARG A 229 0.56 21.56 10.99
N LEU A 230 1.39 21.96 10.03
CA LEU A 230 1.92 21.11 8.98
C LEU A 230 2.62 19.88 9.55
N SER A 231 3.39 20.06 10.63
CA SER A 231 4.09 18.95 11.27
C SER A 231 3.13 17.92 11.83
N ARG A 232 2.06 18.36 12.52
CA ARG A 232 1.01 17.45 13.01
C ARG A 232 0.30 16.74 11.87
N GLN A 233 -0.06 17.45 10.80
CA GLN A 233 -0.80 16.84 9.69
C GLN A 233 0.06 15.89 8.85
N ALA A 234 1.34 16.21 8.62
CA ALA A 234 2.29 15.33 7.93
C ALA A 234 2.40 13.96 8.62
N VAL A 235 2.44 13.93 9.95
CA VAL A 235 2.47 12.68 10.73
C VAL A 235 1.18 11.89 10.56
N VAL A 236 0.02 12.54 10.51
CA VAL A 236 -1.27 11.87 10.29
C VAL A 236 -1.30 11.24 8.89
N VAL A 237 -0.97 11.99 7.84
CA VAL A 237 -0.93 11.48 6.46
C VAL A 237 0.08 10.35 6.33
N LEU A 238 1.28 10.49 6.91
CA LEU A 238 2.29 9.44 6.92
C LEU A 238 1.79 8.17 7.61
N SER A 239 1.09 8.31 8.73
CA SER A 239 0.50 7.19 9.45
C SER A 239 -0.52 6.44 8.59
N VAL A 240 -1.32 7.16 7.81
CA VAL A 240 -2.27 6.56 6.86
C VAL A 240 -1.51 5.80 5.75
N PHE A 241 -0.46 6.38 5.16
CA PHE A 241 0.33 5.67 4.15
C PHE A 241 1.02 4.42 4.71
N VAL A 242 1.58 4.49 5.92
CA VAL A 242 2.15 3.31 6.59
C VAL A 242 1.07 2.24 6.80
N PHE A 243 -0.13 2.64 7.20
CA PHE A 243 -1.24 1.72 7.40
C PHE A 243 -1.67 1.05 6.09
N GLU A 244 -1.90 1.85 5.04
CA GLU A 244 -2.39 1.36 3.75
C GLU A 244 -1.34 0.59 2.94
N VAL A 245 -0.07 1.00 2.98
CA VAL A 245 0.97 0.46 2.11
C VAL A 245 1.81 -0.63 2.79
N LEU A 246 1.89 -0.64 4.12
CA LEU A 246 2.63 -1.68 4.85
C LEU A 246 1.70 -2.60 5.62
N ILE A 247 0.87 -2.06 6.52
CA ILE A 247 0.10 -2.87 7.46
C ILE A 247 -0.95 -3.70 6.72
N VAL A 248 -1.71 -3.09 5.81
CA VAL A 248 -2.76 -3.78 5.05
C VAL A 248 -2.21 -4.91 4.18
N PRO A 249 -1.20 -4.71 3.30
CA PRO A 249 -0.64 -5.79 2.50
C PRO A 249 -0.05 -6.92 3.35
N ILE A 250 0.67 -6.59 4.43
CA ILE A 250 1.22 -7.59 5.35
C ILE A 250 0.09 -8.41 6.00
N ALA A 251 -0.98 -7.75 6.46
CA ALA A 251 -2.12 -8.42 7.06
C ALA A 251 -2.80 -9.36 6.07
N ILE A 252 -3.00 -8.94 4.82
CA ILE A 252 -3.63 -9.77 3.77
C ILE A 252 -2.75 -10.97 3.45
N PHE A 253 -1.44 -10.76 3.27
CA PHE A 253 -0.51 -11.86 3.03
C PHE A 253 -0.50 -12.86 4.20
N TRP A 254 -0.51 -12.36 5.43
CA TRP A 254 -0.56 -13.20 6.63
C TRP A 254 -1.88 -13.98 6.73
N VAL A 255 -3.04 -13.34 6.54
CA VAL A 255 -4.35 -14.01 6.59
C VAL A 255 -4.46 -15.06 5.50
N THR A 256 -4.14 -14.72 4.25
CA THR A 256 -4.23 -15.65 3.11
C THR A 256 -3.28 -16.84 3.28
N SER A 257 -2.03 -16.61 3.69
CA SER A 257 -1.07 -17.67 3.97
C SER A 257 -1.51 -18.56 5.14
N ARG A 258 -2.03 -17.99 6.23
CA ARG A 258 -2.49 -18.75 7.40
C ARG A 258 -3.68 -19.66 7.09
N LEU A 259 -4.63 -19.16 6.29
CA LEU A 259 -5.82 -19.91 5.88
C LEU A 259 -5.48 -21.05 4.90
N LEU A 260 -4.60 -20.79 3.93
CA LEU A 260 -4.36 -21.71 2.82
C LEU A 260 -3.19 -22.68 3.04
N LEU A 261 -2.13 -22.26 3.74
CA LEU A 261 -0.95 -23.12 3.97
C LEU A 261 -1.09 -23.99 5.22
N ASN A 262 -1.96 -23.62 6.17
CA ASN A 262 -1.97 -24.25 7.49
C ASN A 262 -3.39 -24.70 7.95
N PRO A 263 -4.06 -25.62 7.22
CA PRO A 263 -5.47 -26.00 7.44
C PRO A 263 -5.77 -26.81 8.72
N ARG A 264 -4.81 -27.06 9.60
CA ARG A 264 -5.00 -27.88 10.82
C ARG A 264 -5.65 -27.14 12.01
N GLY A 265 -6.07 -25.88 11.85
CA GLY A 265 -6.51 -25.03 12.96
C GLY A 265 -8.01 -25.09 13.34
N SER A 266 -8.88 -25.71 12.55
CA SER A 266 -10.34 -25.52 12.67
C SER A 266 -11.16 -26.75 13.09
N VAL A 267 -10.54 -27.90 13.44
CA VAL A 267 -11.29 -29.13 13.80
C VAL A 267 -10.94 -29.71 15.19
N ALA A 268 -10.09 -29.05 15.99
CA ALA A 268 -9.68 -29.60 17.30
C ALA A 268 -10.21 -28.83 18.52
N ARG A 269 -11.47 -28.37 18.49
CA ARG A 269 -12.20 -27.95 19.69
C ARG A 269 -13.66 -28.41 19.60
N GLY A 270 -13.93 -29.58 20.14
CA GLY A 270 -15.28 -30.14 20.20
C GLY A 270 -15.26 -31.66 20.35
N THR A 271 -14.66 -32.15 21.44
CA THR A 271 -14.91 -33.47 22.05
C THR A 271 -13.95 -33.61 23.23
N GLN A 272 -14.30 -32.95 24.34
CA GLN A 272 -14.14 -33.48 25.69
C GLN A 272 -15.36 -33.04 26.49
#